data_AF-A0A164Y8A0-F1
#
_entry.id   AF-A0A164Y8A0-F1
#
_cell.length_a   1.000
_cell.length_b   1.000
_cell.length_c   1.000
_cell.angle_alpha   90.00
_cell.angle_beta   90.00
_cell.angle_gamma   90.00
#
_symmetry.space_group_name_H-M   'P 1'
#
loop_
_entity.id
_entity.type
_entity.pdbx_description
1 polymer ?
#
loop_
_entity_poly.entity_id
_entity_poly.type
_entity_poly.pdbx_seq_one_letter_code
_entity_poly.pdbx_strand_id
1 'polypeptide(L)'
;MQQSEVCGIISALNALDQHRNVVLQPLADIINDSENLFFLASDVNRAKASYVQLAIGNQVIKSSENQFFIAMESYLRTAEVASASRKVAGQCDAEIATIVNHATALAATFPAPPPAGTRAQGEQILQNNLRAALKAHADQKADEKITVVNLWNRALLGKVVNE
;
A
#
# COMPACT_ATOMS: atom_id res chain seq x y z
N MET A 1 4.07 -13.86 5.24
CA MET A 1 3.59 -12.60 4.65
C MET A 1 4.64 -12.13 3.66
N GLN A 2 4.33 -12.14 2.37
CA GLN A 2 5.20 -11.54 1.35
C GLN A 2 5.20 -10.04 1.64
N GLN A 3 6.35 -9.49 2.05
CA GLN A 3 6.49 -8.06 2.27
C GLN A 3 6.36 -7.39 0.89
N SER A 4 5.47 -6.41 0.75
CA SER A 4 5.39 -5.64 -0.51
C SER A 4 6.77 -5.09 -0.85
N GLU A 5 7.21 -5.16 -2.10
CA GLU A 5 8.53 -4.65 -2.52
C GLU A 5 8.67 -3.14 -2.21
N VAL A 6 7.55 -2.41 -2.18
CA VAL A 6 7.50 -1.01 -1.70
C VAL A 6 7.88 -0.89 -0.22
N CYS A 7 7.46 -1.83 0.63
CA CYS A 7 7.90 -1.88 2.03
C CYS A 7 9.40 -2.18 2.14
N GLY A 8 9.96 -2.95 1.20
CA GLY A 8 11.41 -3.15 1.06
C GLY A 8 12.14 -1.83 0.77
N ILE A 9 11.64 -1.04 -0.18
CA ILE A 9 12.16 0.29 -0.51
C ILE A 9 12.10 1.23 0.70
N ILE A 10 10.95 1.33 1.38
CA ILE A 10 10.79 2.19 2.57
C ILE A 10 11.76 1.77 3.69
N SER A 11 11.94 0.46 3.90
CA SER A 11 12.86 -0.04 4.92
C SER A 11 14.31 0.32 4.60
N ALA A 12 14.70 0.22 3.32
CA ALA A 12 16.03 0.60 2.85
C ALA A 12 16.27 2.12 2.92
N LEU A 13 15.27 2.94 2.56
CA LEU A 13 15.32 4.39 2.75
C LEU A 13 15.54 4.77 4.21
N ASN A 14 14.77 4.16 5.13
CA ASN A 14 14.91 4.44 6.56
C ASN A 14 16.29 4.06 7.10
N ALA A 15 16.91 3.01 6.56
CA ALA A 15 18.26 2.62 6.94
C ALA A 15 19.34 3.62 6.47
N LEU A 16 19.03 4.46 5.47
CA LEU A 16 19.89 5.53 4.94
C LEU A 16 19.55 6.91 5.54
N ASP A 17 19.01 6.92 6.76
CA ASP A 17 18.54 8.13 7.45
C ASP A 17 17.50 8.98 6.68
N GLN A 18 16.84 8.41 5.68
CA GLN A 18 15.60 8.99 5.12
C GLN A 18 14.46 8.61 6.07
N HIS A 19 14.33 9.38 7.16
CA HIS A 19 13.46 9.01 8.27
C HIS A 19 12.05 8.64 7.80
N ARG A 20 11.57 7.48 8.26
CA ARG A 20 10.29 6.90 7.86
C ARG A 20 9.10 7.85 8.06
N ASN A 21 9.12 8.67 9.11
CA ASN A 21 8.07 9.66 9.35
C ASN A 21 8.04 10.71 8.23
N VAL A 22 9.17 11.14 7.67
CA VAL A 22 9.21 12.08 6.56
C VAL A 22 8.74 11.42 5.26
N VAL A 23 9.23 10.21 4.99
CA VAL A 23 8.89 9.47 3.75
C VAL A 23 7.42 9.06 3.72
N LEU A 24 6.82 8.73 4.87
CA LEU A 24 5.43 8.28 4.96
C LEU A 24 4.45 9.38 5.34
N GLN A 25 4.89 10.60 5.71
CA GLN A 25 3.98 11.66 6.11
C GLN A 25 2.94 11.99 5.02
N PRO A 26 3.32 12.14 3.74
CA PRO A 26 2.33 12.45 2.70
C PRO A 26 1.26 11.34 2.55
N LEU A 27 1.65 10.07 2.68
CA LEU A 27 0.70 8.95 2.73
C LEU A 27 -0.19 9.01 3.97
N ALA A 28 0.38 9.35 5.13
CA ALA A 28 -0.38 9.52 6.36
C ALA A 28 -1.36 10.69 6.25
N ASP A 29 -1.00 11.77 5.57
CA ASP A 29 -1.87 12.94 5.36
C ASP A 29 -3.07 12.56 4.48
N ILE A 30 -2.86 11.80 3.40
CA ILE A 30 -3.95 11.28 2.56
C ILE A 30 -4.87 10.34 3.38
N ILE A 31 -4.29 9.44 4.19
CA ILE A 31 -5.06 8.51 5.02
C ILE A 31 -5.82 9.22 6.14
N ASN A 32 -5.27 10.30 6.68
CA ASN A 32 -5.92 11.06 7.75
C ASN A 32 -6.77 12.24 7.21
N ASP A 33 -6.87 12.40 5.89
CA ASP A 33 -7.69 13.44 5.29
C ASP A 33 -9.18 13.23 5.62
N SER A 34 -9.91 14.33 5.76
CA SER A 34 -11.35 14.33 6.03
C SER A 34 -12.17 13.49 5.03
N GLU A 35 -11.78 13.43 3.75
CA GLU A 35 -12.40 12.57 2.75
C GLU A 35 -12.24 11.08 3.13
N ASN A 36 -11.09 10.69 3.68
CA ASN A 36 -10.88 9.33 4.17
C ASN A 36 -11.47 9.07 5.56
N LEU A 37 -11.45 10.07 6.45
CA LEU A 37 -12.08 9.98 7.77
C LEU A 37 -13.60 9.84 7.69
N PHE A 38 -14.24 10.38 6.64
CA PHE A 38 -15.64 10.12 6.31
C PHE A 38 -15.92 8.63 6.07
N PHE A 39 -14.91 7.87 5.62
CA PHE A 39 -14.96 6.42 5.52
C PHE A 39 -14.66 5.73 6.86
N LEU A 40 -13.96 6.36 7.79
CA LEU A 40 -13.43 5.77 9.03
C LEU A 40 -14.14 6.25 10.30
N ALA A 41 -15.31 6.88 10.24
CA ALA A 41 -16.00 7.41 11.42
C ALA A 41 -17.36 6.70 11.66
N SER A 42 -17.37 5.58 12.41
CA SER A 42 -18.54 5.07 13.16
C SER A 42 -18.22 3.76 13.90
N ASP A 43 -19.13 3.29 14.77
CA ASP A 43 -19.11 1.93 15.38
C ASP A 43 -19.08 0.79 14.34
N VAL A 44 -19.35 1.13 13.08
CA VAL A 44 -19.22 0.27 11.88
C VAL A 44 -17.75 0.05 11.52
N ASN A 45 -16.78 0.78 12.08
CA ASN A 45 -15.36 0.69 11.75
C ASN A 45 -14.77 -0.72 11.91
N ARG A 46 -15.19 -1.47 12.94
CA ARG A 46 -14.68 -2.85 13.12
C ARG A 46 -15.24 -3.79 12.05
N ALA A 47 -16.55 -3.72 11.79
CA ALA A 47 -17.19 -4.50 10.74
C ALA A 47 -16.66 -4.11 9.35
N LYS A 48 -16.41 -2.83 9.13
CA LYS A 48 -15.79 -2.29 7.92
C LYS A 48 -14.37 -2.80 7.73
N ALA A 49 -13.53 -2.72 8.75
CA ALA A 49 -12.17 -3.23 8.69
C ALA A 49 -12.14 -4.73 8.37
N SER A 50 -12.97 -5.53 9.03
CA SER A 50 -13.09 -6.95 8.75
C SER A 50 -13.60 -7.23 7.33
N TYR A 51 -14.67 -6.54 6.88
CA TYR A 51 -15.18 -6.67 5.51
C TYR A 51 -14.10 -6.37 4.47
N VAL A 52 -13.41 -5.23 4.63
CA VAL A 52 -12.36 -4.78 3.73
C VAL A 52 -11.19 -5.76 3.72
N GLN A 53 -10.76 -6.25 4.88
CA GLN A 53 -9.68 -7.24 4.98
C GLN A 53 -10.03 -8.54 4.25
N LEU A 54 -11.24 -9.06 4.45
CA LEU A 54 -11.73 -10.25 3.75
C LEU A 54 -11.78 -10.01 2.24
N ALA A 55 -12.35 -8.89 1.81
CA ALA A 55 -12.49 -8.56 0.39
C ALA A 55 -11.14 -8.36 -0.31
N ILE A 56 -10.21 -7.62 0.29
CA ILE A 56 -8.84 -7.40 -0.22
C ILE A 56 -8.08 -8.73 -0.31
N GLY A 57 -8.27 -9.59 0.70
CA GLY A 57 -7.75 -10.95 0.77
C GLY A 57 -8.43 -11.93 -0.18
N ASN A 58 -9.42 -11.49 -0.97
CA ASN A 58 -10.21 -12.31 -1.88
C ASN A 58 -10.89 -13.51 -1.19
N GLN A 59 -11.33 -13.29 0.06
CA GLN A 59 -12.05 -14.28 0.86
C GLN A 59 -13.55 -14.17 0.64
N VAL A 60 -14.28 -15.27 0.88
CA VAL A 60 -15.74 -15.27 0.88
C VAL A 60 -16.23 -14.51 2.10
N ILE A 61 -17.13 -13.55 1.89
CA ILE A 61 -17.70 -12.72 2.96
C ILE A 61 -19.09 -13.26 3.28
N LYS A 62 -19.33 -13.71 4.50
CA LYS A 62 -20.60 -14.36 4.89
C LYS A 62 -21.40 -13.49 5.84
N SER A 63 -22.70 -13.33 5.59
CA SER A 63 -23.60 -12.55 6.48
C SER A 63 -23.65 -13.10 7.91
N SER A 64 -23.45 -14.41 8.08
CA SER A 64 -23.42 -15.11 9.36
C SER A 64 -22.22 -14.74 10.25
N GLU A 65 -21.11 -14.28 9.68
CA GLU A 65 -19.92 -13.85 10.43
C GLU A 65 -20.10 -12.45 11.01
N ASN A 66 -20.87 -11.60 10.33
CA ASN A 66 -21.21 -10.27 10.80
C ASN A 66 -22.45 -9.72 10.06
N GLN A 67 -23.53 -9.49 10.81
CA GLN A 67 -24.79 -8.95 10.26
C GLN A 67 -24.64 -7.59 9.55
N PHE A 68 -23.58 -6.83 9.84
CA PHE A 68 -23.33 -5.53 9.21
C PHE A 68 -22.67 -5.64 7.83
N PHE A 69 -22.24 -6.82 7.39
CA PHE A 69 -21.57 -6.98 6.08
C PHE A 69 -22.49 -6.64 4.89
N ILE A 70 -23.78 -6.97 4.97
CA ILE A 70 -24.76 -6.63 3.91
C ILE A 70 -24.91 -5.10 3.78
N ALA A 71 -25.01 -4.41 4.93
CA ALA A 71 -25.08 -2.96 4.97
C ALA A 71 -23.78 -2.34 4.42
N MET A 72 -22.63 -2.94 4.73
CA MET A 72 -21.32 -2.51 4.23
C MET A 72 -21.20 -2.67 2.71
N GLU A 73 -21.62 -3.81 2.15
CA GLU A 73 -21.65 -4.01 0.68
C GLU A 73 -22.50 -2.93 0.01
N SER A 74 -23.69 -2.67 0.54
CA SER A 74 -24.60 -1.66 0.00
C SER A 74 -24.02 -0.25 0.09
N TYR A 75 -23.41 0.10 1.23
CA TYR A 75 -22.76 1.38 1.45
C TYR A 75 -21.59 1.62 0.48
N LEU A 76 -20.68 0.65 0.35
CA LEU A 76 -19.50 0.75 -0.52
C LEU A 76 -19.85 0.82 -2.02
N ARG A 77 -21.02 0.33 -2.41
CA ARG A 77 -21.52 0.39 -3.81
C ARG A 77 -22.21 1.69 -4.16
N THR A 78 -22.50 2.56 -3.19
CA THR A 78 -23.06 3.88 -3.51
C THR A 78 -22.06 4.64 -4.40
N ALA A 79 -22.55 5.31 -5.44
CA ALA A 79 -21.70 5.93 -6.45
C ALA A 79 -20.74 6.98 -5.84
N GLU A 80 -21.25 7.73 -4.85
CA GLU A 80 -20.48 8.72 -4.11
C GLU A 80 -19.32 8.08 -3.33
N VAL A 81 -19.62 7.08 -2.48
CA VAL A 81 -18.60 6.37 -1.68
C VAL A 81 -17.60 5.67 -2.59
N ALA A 82 -18.07 4.94 -3.61
CA ALA A 82 -17.21 4.23 -4.53
C ALA A 82 -16.27 5.16 -5.31
N SER A 83 -16.77 6.32 -5.75
CA SER A 83 -15.98 7.31 -6.49
C SER A 83 -14.94 7.99 -5.57
N ALA A 84 -15.38 8.54 -4.44
CA ALA A 84 -14.52 9.27 -3.52
C ALA A 84 -13.45 8.37 -2.89
N SER A 85 -13.81 7.14 -2.47
CA SER A 85 -12.82 6.21 -1.91
C SER A 85 -11.82 5.69 -2.95
N ARG A 86 -12.23 5.55 -4.23
CA ARG A 86 -11.30 5.22 -5.32
C ARG A 86 -10.34 6.37 -5.62
N LYS A 87 -10.78 7.62 -5.50
CA LYS A 87 -9.92 8.80 -5.61
C LYS A 87 -8.83 8.80 -4.53
N VAL A 88 -9.20 8.55 -3.26
CA VAL A 88 -8.23 8.40 -2.16
C VAL A 88 -7.22 7.28 -2.44
N ALA A 89 -7.70 6.11 -2.90
CA ALA A 89 -6.81 5.01 -3.28
C ALA A 89 -5.82 5.41 -4.41
N GLY A 90 -6.29 6.18 -5.39
CA GLY A 90 -5.45 6.70 -6.47
C GLY A 90 -4.41 7.73 -6.00
N GLN A 91 -4.76 8.56 -5.02
CA GLN A 91 -3.81 9.47 -4.38
C GLN A 91 -2.71 8.70 -3.63
N CYS A 92 -3.07 7.62 -2.92
CA CYS A 92 -2.09 6.73 -2.30
C CYS A 92 -1.16 6.08 -3.33
N ASP A 93 -1.68 5.61 -4.46
CA ASP A 93 -0.86 5.04 -5.55
C ASP A 93 0.10 6.08 -6.13
N ALA A 94 -0.35 7.32 -6.32
CA ALA A 94 0.50 8.41 -6.79
C ALA A 94 1.64 8.72 -5.81
N GLU A 95 1.34 8.74 -4.51
CA GLU A 95 2.36 9.02 -3.49
C GLU A 95 3.36 7.87 -3.31
N ILE A 96 2.90 6.62 -3.44
CA ILE A 96 3.81 5.46 -3.53
C ILE A 96 4.77 5.63 -4.73
N ALA A 97 4.27 6.09 -5.88
CA ALA A 97 5.12 6.35 -7.03
C ALA A 97 6.14 7.48 -6.75
N THR A 98 5.75 8.54 -6.04
CA THR A 98 6.67 9.59 -5.57
C THR A 98 7.79 9.01 -4.70
N ILE A 99 7.47 8.13 -3.75
CA ILE A 99 8.47 7.47 -2.88
C ILE A 99 9.44 6.63 -3.71
N VAL A 100 8.93 5.85 -4.68
CA VAL A 100 9.76 5.03 -5.57
C VAL A 100 10.67 5.89 -6.45
N ASN A 101 10.16 7.01 -6.96
CA ASN A 101 10.93 7.96 -7.76
C ASN A 101 12.03 8.64 -6.92
N HIS A 102 11.72 9.05 -5.70
CA HIS A 102 12.70 9.59 -4.75
C HIS A 102 13.82 8.58 -4.46
N ALA A 103 13.44 7.34 -4.14
CA ALA A 103 14.40 6.26 -3.93
C ALA A 103 15.29 6.01 -5.14
N THR A 104 14.70 6.04 -6.34
CA THR A 104 15.43 5.85 -7.61
C THR A 104 16.42 6.98 -7.85
N ALA A 105 16.00 8.23 -7.66
CA ALA A 105 16.85 9.41 -7.80
C ALA A 105 18.00 9.38 -6.80
N LEU A 106 17.73 9.03 -5.53
CA LEU A 106 18.74 8.88 -4.51
C LEU A 106 19.76 7.79 -4.89
N ALA A 107 19.28 6.62 -5.31
CA ALA A 107 20.15 5.50 -5.70
C ALA A 107 21.07 5.81 -6.90
N ALA A 108 20.65 6.72 -7.78
CA ALA A 108 21.46 7.20 -8.90
C ALA A 108 22.65 8.07 -8.46
N THR A 109 22.61 8.65 -7.26
CA THR A 109 23.73 9.44 -6.69
C THR A 109 24.81 8.58 -6.02
N PHE A 110 24.51 7.32 -5.74
CA PHE A 110 25.43 6.44 -5.02
C PHE A 110 26.62 6.04 -5.90
N PRO A 111 27.82 5.88 -5.30
CA PRO A 111 28.98 5.34 -6.00
C PRO A 111 28.70 3.95 -6.57
N ALA A 112 29.35 3.61 -7.68
CA ALA A 112 29.18 2.30 -8.32
C ALA A 112 29.37 1.16 -7.29
N PRO A 113 28.56 0.08 -7.37
CA PRO A 113 28.73 -1.05 -6.48
C PRO A 113 30.15 -1.64 -6.62
N PRO A 114 30.71 -2.21 -5.54
CA PRO A 114 32.04 -2.81 -5.60
C PRO A 114 32.09 -3.93 -6.65
N PRO A 115 33.26 -4.18 -7.26
CA PRO A 115 33.42 -5.24 -8.25
C PRO A 115 32.96 -6.61 -7.72
N ALA A 116 32.48 -7.47 -8.63
CA ALA A 116 32.09 -8.83 -8.29
C ALA A 116 33.21 -9.56 -7.51
N GLY A 117 32.85 -10.22 -6.41
CA GLY A 117 33.79 -10.89 -5.51
C GLY A 117 34.34 -10.03 -4.38
N THR A 118 34.08 -8.71 -4.38
CA THR A 118 34.43 -7.81 -3.27
C THR A 118 33.22 -7.54 -2.39
N ARG A 119 33.39 -7.63 -1.06
CA ARG A 119 32.30 -7.35 -0.11
C ARG A 119 32.10 -5.84 0.06
N ALA A 120 30.84 -5.39 0.01
CA ALA A 120 30.47 -4.04 0.41
C ALA A 120 30.74 -3.81 1.91
N GLN A 121 31.13 -2.59 2.29
CA GLN A 121 31.45 -2.24 3.67
C GLN A 121 30.75 -0.95 4.10
N GLY A 122 30.36 -0.88 5.38
CA GLY A 122 29.73 0.31 5.96
C GLY A 122 28.48 0.75 5.20
N GLU A 123 28.42 2.03 4.85
CA GLU A 123 27.29 2.66 4.13
C GLU A 123 27.00 2.02 2.77
N GLN A 124 28.00 1.43 2.10
CA GLN A 124 27.80 0.75 0.82
C GLN A 124 26.83 -0.44 0.92
N ILE A 125 26.74 -1.08 2.09
CA ILE A 125 25.77 -2.15 2.34
C ILE A 125 24.35 -1.60 2.22
N LEU A 126 24.10 -0.46 2.86
CA LEU A 126 22.79 0.19 2.89
C LEU A 126 22.39 0.70 1.51
N GLN A 127 23.33 1.31 0.78
CA GLN A 127 23.14 1.76 -0.60
C GLN A 127 22.82 0.61 -1.55
N ASN A 128 23.51 -0.53 -1.41
CA ASN A 128 23.23 -1.72 -2.19
C ASN A 128 21.89 -2.38 -1.83
N ASN A 129 21.47 -2.31 -0.56
CA ASN A 129 20.15 -2.77 -0.15
C ASN A 129 19.03 -1.97 -0.82
N LEU A 130 19.17 -0.64 -0.92
CA LEU A 130 18.20 0.19 -1.64
C LEU A 130 18.15 -0.17 -3.14
N ARG A 131 19.32 -0.35 -3.79
CA ARG A 131 19.39 -0.81 -5.18
C ARG A 131 18.72 -2.17 -5.39
N ALA A 132 18.94 -3.11 -4.47
CA ALA A 132 18.32 -4.43 -4.53
C ALA A 132 16.80 -4.34 -4.39
N ALA A 133 16.28 -3.53 -3.46
CA ALA A 133 14.85 -3.32 -3.29
C ALA A 133 14.21 -2.65 -4.52
N LEU A 134 14.86 -1.64 -5.09
CA LEU A 134 14.42 -1.00 -6.34
C LEU A 134 14.41 -1.97 -7.52
N LYS A 135 15.44 -2.81 -7.63
CA LYS A 135 15.50 -3.85 -8.65
C LYS A 135 14.39 -4.88 -8.48
N ALA A 136 14.15 -5.38 -7.26
CA ALA A 136 13.08 -6.32 -6.97
C ALA A 136 11.71 -5.72 -7.32
N HIS A 137 11.46 -4.45 -6.98
CA HIS A 137 10.24 -3.75 -7.36
C HIS A 137 10.11 -3.54 -8.88
N ALA A 138 11.21 -3.25 -9.59
CA ALA A 138 11.21 -3.10 -11.04
C ALA A 138 10.94 -4.44 -11.75
N ASP A 139 11.55 -5.53 -11.25
CA ASP A 139 11.45 -6.88 -11.81
C ASP A 139 10.11 -7.57 -11.50
N GLN A 140 9.30 -7.05 -10.56
CA GLN A 140 7.94 -7.53 -10.34
C GLN A 140 7.13 -7.46 -11.64
N LYS A 141 6.42 -8.53 -11.95
CA LYS A 141 5.54 -8.53 -13.12
C LYS A 141 4.36 -7.60 -12.90
N ALA A 142 3.80 -7.06 -13.98
CA ALA A 142 2.70 -6.09 -13.89
C ALA A 142 1.46 -6.63 -13.16
N ASP A 143 1.19 -7.94 -13.26
CA ASP A 143 0.12 -8.65 -12.56
C ASP A 143 0.41 -8.90 -11.06
N GLU A 144 1.69 -8.86 -10.67
CA GLU A 144 2.14 -8.96 -9.27
C GLU A 144 2.20 -7.59 -8.58
N LYS A 145 2.21 -6.49 -9.36
CA LYS A 145 2.14 -5.11 -8.87
C LYS A 145 0.73 -4.79 -8.40
N ILE A 146 0.42 -5.24 -7.21
CA ILE A 146 -0.81 -4.92 -6.52
C ILE A 146 -0.77 -3.44 -6.10
N THR A 147 -1.63 -2.63 -6.70
CA THR A 147 -1.83 -1.21 -6.33
C THR A 147 -2.92 -1.06 -5.27
N VAL A 148 -2.93 0.08 -4.57
CA VAL A 148 -3.97 0.42 -3.60
C VAL A 148 -5.33 0.49 -4.28
N VAL A 149 -5.43 1.08 -5.47
CA VAL A 149 -6.67 1.09 -6.26
C VAL A 149 -7.14 -0.33 -6.60
N ASN A 150 -6.24 -1.23 -6.98
CA ASN A 150 -6.61 -2.61 -7.33
C ASN A 150 -7.09 -3.39 -6.10
N LEU A 151 -6.44 -3.23 -4.95
CA LEU A 151 -6.93 -3.81 -3.69
C LEU A 151 -8.28 -3.23 -3.30
N TRP A 152 -8.42 -1.91 -3.38
CA TRP A 152 -9.65 -1.24 -3.02
C TRP A 152 -10.81 -1.62 -3.94
N ASN A 153 -10.57 -1.81 -5.24
CA ASN A 153 -11.57 -2.32 -6.16
C ASN A 153 -12.07 -3.72 -5.76
N ARG A 154 -11.25 -4.57 -5.13
CA ARG A 154 -11.74 -5.84 -4.55
C ARG A 154 -12.72 -5.60 -3.40
N ALA A 155 -12.46 -4.61 -2.55
CA ALA A 155 -13.39 -4.20 -1.50
C ALA A 155 -14.71 -3.65 -2.08
N LEU A 156 -14.65 -2.82 -3.11
CA LEU A 156 -15.85 -2.26 -3.76
C LEU A 156 -16.68 -3.31 -4.51
N LEU A 157 -16.03 -4.34 -5.05
CA LEU A 157 -16.68 -5.44 -5.78
C LEU A 157 -16.99 -6.66 -4.91
N GLY A 158 -16.69 -6.58 -3.60
CA GLY A 158 -17.01 -7.62 -2.64
C GLY A 158 -18.49 -8.00 -2.72
N LYS A 159 -18.76 -9.29 -2.54
CA LYS A 159 -20.11 -9.86 -2.49
C LYS A 159 -20.30 -10.59 -1.19
N VAL A 160 -21.35 -10.25 -0.46
CA VAL A 160 -21.76 -10.99 0.73
C VAL A 160 -22.61 -12.17 0.30
N VAL A 161 -22.26 -13.35 0.76
CA VAL A 161 -23.09 -14.55 0.63
C VAL A 161 -24.07 -14.56 1.79
N ASN A 162 -25.36 -14.56 1.46
CA ASN A 162 -26.43 -14.77 2.43
C ASN A 162 -26.51 -16.25 2.78
N GLU A 163 -26.10 -16.58 4.01
CA GLU A 163 -26.24 -17.89 4.65
C GLU A 163 -26.93 -17.72 6.01
#